data_AF-A0A813IAN4-F1
#
_entry.id   AF-A0A813IAN4-F1
#
_cell.length_a   1.000
_cell.length_b   1.000
_cell.length_c   1.000
_cell.angle_alpha   90.00
_cell.angle_beta   90.00
_cell.angle_gamma   90.00
#
_symmetry.space_group_name_H-M   'P 1'
#
loop_
_entity.id
_entity.type
_entity.pdbx_description
1 polymer ?
#
loop_
_entity_poly.entity_id
_entity_poly.type
_entity_poly.pdbx_seq_one_letter_code
_entity_poly.pdbx_strand_id
1 'polypeptide(L)'
;AKQPCKSQGDEPRLTTSLKAKRTCKVKATPTSRIDFWLRHPCGQEHYLEVKNCHMVYPDGHGYFPDSISARASRHVEELKCLLARGCRCTVLFVVQRDDLRGQVRPSAHHDPSFALACRAAAAAGVRFRALVVSCSLEGLTVQREVGVDLEEYDLAPMAAWVKANRETTGWIRSQSNCRVANGPFPHELKA
;
A
#
# COMPACT_ATOMS: atom_id res chain seq x y z
N ALA A 1 -30.32 19.05 -19.70
CA ALA A 1 -29.07 19.79 -19.41
C ALA A 1 -28.34 19.06 -18.28
N LYS A 2 -27.07 18.69 -18.45
CA LYS A 2 -26.26 18.05 -17.41
C LYS A 2 -25.89 19.11 -16.37
N GLN A 3 -26.36 18.93 -15.14
CA GLN A 3 -25.98 19.77 -14.02
C GLN A 3 -24.53 19.48 -13.64
N PRO A 4 -23.65 20.48 -13.53
CA PRO A 4 -22.28 20.25 -13.08
C PRO A 4 -22.31 19.82 -11.61
N CYS A 5 -21.63 18.71 -11.31
CA CYS A 5 -21.46 18.23 -9.95
C CYS A 5 -20.52 19.21 -9.23
N LYS A 6 -21.10 20.15 -8.47
CA LYS A 6 -20.34 21.05 -7.59
C LYS A 6 -19.69 20.21 -6.49
N SER A 7 -18.37 20.25 -6.43
CA SER A 7 -17.56 19.74 -5.33
C SER A 7 -17.68 20.69 -4.14
N GLN A 8 -18.52 20.35 -3.17
CA GLN A 8 -18.48 20.95 -1.84
C GLN A 8 -18.40 19.86 -0.78
N GLY A 9 -17.29 19.88 -0.04
CA GLY A 9 -17.23 19.57 1.39
C GLY A 9 -17.26 18.11 1.84
N ASP A 10 -18.05 17.23 1.23
CA ASP A 10 -18.21 15.86 1.71
C ASP A 10 -17.65 14.85 0.70
N GLU A 11 -16.52 14.24 1.08
CA GLU A 11 -15.89 13.17 0.32
C GLU A 11 -16.85 11.97 0.23
N PRO A 12 -17.22 11.51 -0.97
CA PRO A 12 -18.07 10.33 -1.07
C PRO A 12 -17.28 9.14 -0.54
N ARG A 13 -17.67 8.64 0.65
CA ARG A 13 -17.41 7.26 1.08
C ARG A 13 -17.66 6.34 -0.10
N LEU A 14 -16.88 5.26 -0.24
CA LEU A 14 -17.15 4.23 -1.26
C LEU A 14 -18.61 3.79 -1.12
N THR A 15 -19.49 4.28 -2.00
CA THR A 15 -20.93 4.13 -1.84
C THR A 15 -21.36 2.73 -2.27
N THR A 16 -22.48 2.27 -1.75
CA THR A 16 -23.09 0.94 -2.04
C THR A 16 -23.53 0.77 -3.49
N SER A 17 -23.41 1.80 -4.33
CA SER A 17 -23.85 1.83 -5.73
C SER A 17 -22.69 1.72 -6.75
N LEU A 18 -21.49 1.32 -6.32
CA LEU A 18 -20.33 1.19 -7.19
C LEU A 18 -20.36 -0.13 -7.98
N LYS A 19 -20.15 -0.06 -9.30
CA LYS A 19 -19.78 -1.25 -10.08
C LYS A 19 -18.30 -1.51 -9.89
N ALA A 20 -17.94 -2.70 -9.42
CA ALA A 20 -16.55 -3.09 -9.19
C ALA A 20 -16.15 -4.26 -10.11
N LYS A 21 -14.98 -4.16 -10.73
CA LYS A 21 -14.32 -5.28 -11.41
C LYS A 21 -12.98 -5.55 -10.75
N ARG A 22 -12.77 -6.80 -10.33
CA ARG A 22 -11.47 -7.29 -9.87
C ARG A 22 -10.53 -7.41 -11.08
N THR A 23 -9.29 -6.96 -10.91
CA THR A 23 -8.20 -7.10 -11.86
C THR A 23 -8.46 -6.42 -13.20
N CYS A 24 -7.98 -5.18 -13.36
CA CYS A 24 -8.08 -4.44 -14.61
C CYS A 24 -6.71 -4.35 -15.30
N LYS A 25 -6.64 -4.82 -16.56
CA LYS A 25 -5.46 -4.56 -17.40
C LYS A 25 -5.46 -3.08 -17.76
N VAL A 26 -4.42 -2.37 -17.35
CA VAL A 26 -4.26 -0.97 -17.72
C VAL A 26 -3.80 -0.94 -19.17
N LYS A 27 -4.61 -0.36 -20.08
CA LYS A 27 -4.26 -0.31 -21.51
C LYS A 27 -2.91 0.37 -21.79
N ALA A 28 -2.45 1.24 -20.88
CA ALA A 28 -1.17 1.92 -20.97
C ALA A 28 0.04 1.06 -20.54
N THR A 29 -0.17 0.00 -19.74
CA THR A 29 0.90 -0.90 -19.29
C THR A 29 0.44 -2.37 -19.40
N PRO A 30 0.71 -3.04 -20.53
CA PRO A 30 0.14 -4.35 -20.87
C PRO A 30 0.41 -5.47 -19.85
N THR A 31 1.46 -5.32 -19.04
CA THR A 31 1.94 -6.35 -18.10
C THR A 31 1.46 -6.16 -16.66
N SER A 32 0.83 -5.02 -16.33
CA SER A 32 0.44 -4.71 -14.98
C SER A 32 -1.07 -4.72 -14.79
N ARG A 33 -1.49 -5.12 -13.59
CA ARG A 33 -2.89 -5.28 -13.21
C ARG A 33 -3.09 -4.54 -11.91
N ILE A 34 -4.01 -3.58 -11.93
CA ILE A 34 -4.51 -2.91 -10.74
C ILE A 34 -5.62 -3.77 -10.12
N ASP A 35 -5.63 -3.84 -8.80
CA ASP A 35 -6.51 -4.77 -8.06
C ASP A 35 -8.00 -4.52 -8.33
N PHE A 36 -8.43 -3.26 -8.33
CA PHE A 36 -9.83 -2.90 -8.54
C PHE A 36 -9.99 -1.74 -9.52
N TRP A 37 -10.97 -1.89 -10.40
CA TRP A 37 -11.55 -0.79 -11.17
C TRP A 37 -13.00 -0.62 -10.73
N LEU A 38 -13.33 0.59 -10.32
CA LEU A 38 -14.63 1.02 -9.82
C LEU A 38 -15.20 2.05 -10.80
N ARG A 39 -16.51 1.98 -11.04
CA ARG A 39 -17.23 2.98 -11.83
C ARG A 39 -18.35 3.60 -11.01
N HIS A 40 -18.25 4.91 -10.79
CA HIS A 40 -19.27 5.69 -10.11
C HIS A 40 -20.52 5.86 -10.99
N PRO A 41 -21.72 6.08 -10.40
CA PRO A 41 -22.95 6.36 -11.16
C PRO A 41 -22.82 7.56 -12.11
N CYS A 42 -22.01 8.57 -11.75
CA CYS A 42 -21.73 9.72 -12.61
C CYS A 42 -20.83 9.39 -13.84
N GLY A 43 -20.37 8.15 -13.96
CA GLY A 43 -19.50 7.70 -15.04
C GLY A 43 -18.01 7.82 -14.73
N GLN A 44 -17.62 8.46 -13.63
CA GLN A 44 -16.22 8.59 -13.21
C GLN A 44 -15.61 7.20 -12.93
N GLU A 45 -14.45 6.94 -13.54
CA GLU A 45 -13.66 5.75 -13.27
C GLU A 45 -12.71 5.99 -12.09
N HIS A 46 -12.54 4.96 -11.26
CA HIS A 46 -11.69 4.97 -10.07
C HIS A 46 -10.90 3.67 -9.97
N TYR A 47 -9.58 3.78 -10.00
CA TYR A 47 -8.65 2.67 -9.84
C TYR A 47 -8.14 2.60 -8.40
N LEU A 48 -8.18 1.41 -7.82
CA LEU A 48 -7.81 1.16 -6.43
C LEU A 48 -6.80 0.01 -6.38
N GLU A 49 -5.64 0.29 -5.82
CA GLU A 49 -4.57 -0.67 -5.55
C GLU A 49 -4.51 -0.94 -4.05
N VAL A 50 -4.46 -2.22 -3.66
CA VAL A 50 -4.44 -2.63 -2.26
C VAL A 50 -3.05 -3.14 -1.86
N LYS A 51 -2.54 -2.66 -0.73
CA LYS A 51 -1.27 -3.09 -0.16
C LYS A 51 -1.49 -3.68 1.22
N ASN A 52 -0.96 -4.85 1.49
CA ASN A 52 -0.98 -5.44 2.83
C ASN A 52 0.16 -4.84 3.66
N CYS A 53 -0.15 -4.24 4.81
CA CYS A 53 0.81 -3.64 5.71
C CYS A 53 0.80 -4.41 7.03
N HIS A 54 1.82 -5.22 7.27
CA HIS A 54 1.91 -6.09 8.45
C HIS A 54 3.11 -5.76 9.34
N MET A 55 3.91 -4.75 8.99
CA MET A 55 5.08 -4.33 9.76
C MET A 55 4.75 -3.09 10.57
N VAL A 56 4.96 -3.15 11.89
CA VAL A 56 4.80 -2.03 12.83
C VAL A 56 6.09 -1.94 13.64
N TYR A 57 6.68 -0.75 13.71
CA TYR A 57 7.89 -0.49 14.50
C TYR A 57 7.54 0.04 15.91
N PRO A 58 8.51 0.11 16.84
CA PRO A 58 8.27 0.58 18.21
C PRO A 58 7.75 2.03 18.32
N ASP A 59 7.90 2.83 17.27
CA ASP A 59 7.30 4.16 17.16
C ASP A 59 5.76 4.12 16.97
N GLY A 60 5.19 2.92 16.84
CA GLY A 60 3.75 2.69 16.69
C GLY A 60 3.22 2.89 15.28
N HIS A 61 4.07 3.26 14.31
CA HIS A 61 3.69 3.44 12.92
C HIS A 61 3.76 2.13 12.14
N GLY A 62 2.91 2.01 11.13
CA GLY A 62 2.89 0.90 10.19
C GLY A 62 3.75 1.22 8.97
N TYR A 63 4.44 0.23 8.41
CA TYR A 63 5.39 0.44 7.34
C TYR A 63 5.18 -0.55 6.19
N PHE A 64 5.17 -0.02 4.96
CA PHE A 64 5.14 -0.83 3.75
C PHE A 64 6.05 -0.24 2.66
N PRO A 65 6.86 -1.03 1.93
CA PRO A 65 7.00 -2.47 2.07
C PRO A 65 7.98 -2.86 3.20
N ASP A 66 8.03 -4.15 3.47
CA ASP A 66 9.00 -4.83 4.35
C ASP A 66 10.29 -5.24 3.61
N SER A 67 10.31 -5.01 2.30
CA SER A 67 11.38 -5.40 1.39
C SER A 67 11.31 -4.61 0.08
N ILE A 68 12.42 -4.54 -0.66
CA ILE A 68 12.45 -3.87 -1.97
C ILE A 68 11.40 -4.52 -2.88
N SER A 69 10.50 -3.71 -3.42
CA SER A 69 9.40 -4.14 -4.27
C SER A 69 9.27 -3.24 -5.49
N ALA A 70 10.09 -3.52 -6.51
CA ALA A 70 9.98 -2.86 -7.82
C ALA A 70 8.56 -2.93 -8.41
N ARG A 71 7.81 -4.00 -8.09
CA ARG A 71 6.40 -4.14 -8.46
C ARG A 71 5.52 -3.10 -7.77
N ALA A 72 5.69 -2.87 -6.47
CA ALA A 72 4.89 -1.89 -5.74
C ALA A 72 5.10 -0.48 -6.29
N SER A 73 6.36 -0.07 -6.52
CA SER A 73 6.69 1.24 -7.08
C SER A 73 6.12 1.44 -8.48
N ARG A 74 6.22 0.41 -9.34
CA ARG A 74 5.61 0.45 -10.69
C ARG A 74 4.10 0.65 -10.64
N HIS A 75 3.39 -0.04 -9.75
CA HIS A 75 1.94 0.10 -9.65
C HIS A 75 1.53 1.51 -9.20
N VAL A 76 2.31 2.15 -8.31
CA VAL A 76 2.07 3.54 -7.89
C VAL A 76 2.27 4.52 -9.05
N GLU A 77 3.31 4.35 -9.86
CA GLU A 77 3.52 5.17 -11.06
C GLU A 77 2.42 4.96 -12.11
N GLU A 78 1.89 3.75 -12.25
CA GLU A 78 0.76 3.48 -13.15
C GLU A 78 -0.53 4.19 -12.72
N LEU A 79 -0.78 4.26 -11.41
CA LEU A 79 -1.90 5.05 -10.88
C LEU A 79 -1.73 6.54 -11.21
N LYS A 80 -0.51 7.07 -11.10
CA LYS A 80 -0.22 8.46 -11.50
C LYS A 80 -0.49 8.68 -13.00
N CYS A 81 -0.11 7.75 -13.88
CA CYS A 81 -0.44 7.79 -15.31
C CYS A 81 -1.95 7.73 -15.59
N LEU A 82 -2.71 6.93 -14.82
CA LEU A 82 -4.17 6.86 -14.93
C LEU A 82 -4.84 8.16 -14.48
N LEU A 83 -4.31 8.79 -13.44
CA LEU A 83 -4.80 10.07 -12.95
C LEU A 83 -4.63 11.18 -13.99
N ALA A 84 -3.50 11.20 -14.72
CA ALA A 84 -3.28 12.11 -15.85
C ALA A 84 -4.31 11.92 -17.00
N ARG A 85 -5.02 10.79 -17.04
CA ARG A 85 -6.10 10.50 -17.99
C ARG A 85 -7.49 10.83 -17.44
N GLY A 86 -7.57 11.56 -16.33
CA GLY A 86 -8.84 11.97 -15.71
C GLY A 86 -9.50 10.91 -14.82
N CYS A 87 -8.77 9.84 -14.47
CA CYS A 87 -9.28 8.82 -13.56
C CYS A 87 -9.05 9.21 -12.10
N ARG A 88 -9.89 8.71 -11.19
CA ARG A 88 -9.57 8.73 -9.76
C ARG A 88 -8.64 7.57 -9.43
N CYS A 89 -7.70 7.77 -8.52
CA CYS A 89 -6.74 6.73 -8.13
C CYS A 89 -6.56 6.72 -6.62
N THR A 90 -6.48 5.51 -6.05
CA THR A 90 -6.26 5.33 -4.62
C THR A 90 -5.33 4.15 -4.36
N VAL A 91 -4.36 4.35 -3.48
CA VAL A 91 -3.65 3.28 -2.79
C VAL A 91 -4.31 3.08 -1.44
N LEU A 92 -4.71 1.85 -1.14
CA LEU A 92 -5.30 1.46 0.13
C LEU A 92 -4.38 0.47 0.85
N PHE A 93 -3.82 0.89 1.96
CA PHE A 93 -3.15 -0.01 2.88
C PHE A 93 -4.17 -0.74 3.76
N VAL A 94 -4.04 -2.06 3.86
CA VAL A 94 -4.80 -2.89 4.79
C VAL A 94 -3.83 -3.34 5.87
N VAL A 95 -4.05 -2.86 7.09
CA VAL A 95 -3.22 -3.13 8.26
C VAL A 95 -3.87 -4.21 9.09
N GLN A 96 -3.22 -5.37 9.22
CA GLN A 96 -3.70 -6.50 10.03
C GLN A 96 -2.91 -6.62 11.34
N ARG A 97 -2.72 -5.48 12.00
CA ARG A 97 -1.89 -5.32 13.20
C ARG A 97 -2.62 -4.44 14.21
N ASP A 98 -3.10 -5.07 15.27
CA ASP A 98 -3.86 -4.38 16.32
C ASP A 98 -2.99 -3.44 17.17
N ASP A 99 -1.67 -3.67 17.18
CA ASP A 99 -0.68 -2.85 17.88
C ASP A 99 -0.27 -1.57 17.13
N LEU A 100 -0.88 -1.29 15.97
CA LEU A 100 -0.73 -0.01 15.28
C LEU A 100 -1.34 1.13 16.12
N ARG A 101 -0.50 2.07 16.55
CA ARG A 101 -0.92 3.26 17.32
C ARG A 101 -0.91 4.55 16.51
N GLY A 102 -0.05 4.61 15.48
CA GLY A 102 0.14 5.77 14.63
C GLY A 102 -0.49 5.61 13.24
N GLN A 103 0.18 6.23 12.27
CA GLN A 103 -0.20 6.24 10.85
C GLN A 103 0.57 5.16 10.07
N VAL A 104 0.15 4.88 8.84
CA VAL A 104 0.94 4.08 7.90
C VAL A 104 1.92 4.97 7.13
N ARG A 105 3.16 4.53 6.95
CA ARG A 105 4.21 5.20 6.18
C ARG A 105 4.72 4.32 5.06
N PRO A 106 4.95 4.86 3.85
CA PRO A 106 5.83 4.24 2.88
C PRO A 106 7.22 4.07 3.49
N SER A 107 7.76 2.86 3.43
CA SER A 107 8.99 2.49 4.11
C SER A 107 10.23 2.94 3.34
N ALA A 108 10.80 4.09 3.71
CA ALA A 108 12.03 4.59 3.12
C ALA A 108 13.26 3.81 3.60
N HIS A 109 13.18 3.10 4.73
CA HIS A 109 14.25 2.21 5.19
C HIS A 109 14.39 0.96 4.32
N HIS A 110 13.26 0.35 3.94
CA HIS A 110 13.25 -0.92 3.20
C HIS A 110 13.20 -0.73 1.68
N ASP A 111 12.50 0.29 1.20
CA ASP A 111 12.43 0.66 -0.22
C ASP A 111 12.31 2.18 -0.41
N PRO A 112 13.45 2.90 -0.45
CA PRO A 112 13.47 4.35 -0.69
C PRO A 112 12.76 4.75 -1.99
N SER A 113 12.87 3.92 -3.04
CA SER A 113 12.26 4.17 -4.35
C SER A 113 10.73 4.11 -4.27
N PHE A 114 10.17 3.18 -3.50
CA PHE A 114 8.74 3.12 -3.24
C PHE A 114 8.24 4.36 -2.49
N ALA A 115 8.95 4.77 -1.43
CA ALA A 115 8.57 5.94 -0.66
C ALA A 115 8.57 7.22 -1.52
N LEU A 116 9.58 7.39 -2.38
CA LEU A 116 9.65 8.49 -3.34
C LEU A 116 8.49 8.45 -4.36
N ALA A 117 8.20 7.27 -4.92
CA ALA A 117 7.08 7.10 -5.86
C ALA A 117 5.74 7.45 -5.20
N CYS A 118 5.53 7.07 -3.93
CA CYS A 118 4.32 7.44 -3.18
C CYS A 118 4.19 8.95 -3.01
N ARG A 119 5.26 9.65 -2.61
CA ARG A 119 5.26 11.12 -2.50
C ARG A 119 4.94 11.79 -3.83
N ALA A 120 5.58 11.34 -4.92
CA ALA A 120 5.35 11.88 -6.25
C ALA A 120 3.91 11.64 -6.74
N ALA A 121 3.36 10.45 -6.48
CA ALA A 121 1.98 10.11 -6.83
C ALA A 121 0.96 10.92 -6.01
N ALA A 122 1.22 11.13 -4.72
CA ALA A 122 0.37 11.96 -3.87
C ALA A 122 0.35 13.42 -4.32
N ALA A 123 1.53 13.98 -4.65
CA ALA A 123 1.64 15.32 -5.22
C ALA A 123 0.88 15.47 -6.55
N ALA A 124 0.79 14.39 -7.34
CA ALA A 124 -0.03 14.36 -8.56
C ALA A 124 -1.54 14.20 -8.29
N GLY A 125 -1.95 13.86 -7.06
CA GLY A 125 -3.36 13.71 -6.66
C GLY A 125 -3.84 12.28 -6.42
N VAL A 126 -2.94 11.28 -6.43
CA VAL A 126 -3.30 9.91 -6.02
C VAL A 126 -3.59 9.93 -4.52
N ARG A 127 -4.73 9.35 -4.13
CA ARG A 127 -5.15 9.31 -2.73
C ARG A 127 -4.51 8.12 -2.01
N PHE A 128 -4.11 8.32 -0.76
CA PHE A 128 -3.59 7.26 0.09
C PHE A 128 -4.51 7.10 1.30
N ARG A 129 -4.92 5.87 1.58
CA ARG A 129 -5.81 5.52 2.70
C ARG A 129 -5.28 4.29 3.40
N ALA A 130 -5.60 4.13 4.68
CA ALA A 130 -5.23 2.94 5.44
C ALA A 130 -6.40 2.46 6.32
N LEU A 131 -6.71 1.17 6.26
CA LEU A 131 -7.72 0.54 7.10
C LEU A 131 -7.05 -0.44 8.05
N VAL A 132 -7.38 -0.34 9.34
CA VAL A 132 -7.02 -1.35 10.33
C VAL A 132 -8.11 -2.42 10.34
N VAL A 133 -7.69 -3.66 10.18
CA VAL A 133 -8.56 -4.84 10.15
C VAL A 133 -8.14 -5.77 11.27
N SER A 134 -9.07 -6.07 12.17
CA SER A 134 -8.85 -7.10 13.19
C SER A 134 -9.08 -8.47 12.58
N CYS A 135 -8.22 -9.43 12.93
CA CYS A 135 -8.35 -10.82 12.52
C CYS A 135 -8.77 -11.67 13.71
N SER A 136 -9.82 -12.47 13.52
CA SER A 136 -10.34 -13.43 14.52
C SER A 136 -10.63 -14.77 13.84
N LEU A 137 -10.95 -15.81 14.61
CA LEU A 137 -11.34 -17.11 14.04
C LEU A 137 -12.68 -17.03 13.29
N GLU A 138 -13.52 -16.07 13.65
CA GLU A 138 -14.82 -15.80 13.06
C GLU A 138 -14.70 -15.01 11.73
N GLY A 139 -13.57 -14.34 11.52
CA GLY A 139 -13.27 -13.62 10.28
C GLY A 139 -12.55 -12.29 10.49
N LEU A 140 -12.68 -11.44 9.47
CA LEU A 140 -12.03 -10.13 9.37
C LEU A 140 -13.04 -9.01 9.59
N THR A 141 -12.72 -8.07 10.48
CA THR A 141 -13.56 -6.89 10.75
C THR A 141 -12.77 -5.62 10.52
N VAL A 142 -13.32 -4.69 9.72
CA VAL A 142 -12.74 -3.34 9.57
C VAL A 142 -13.00 -2.57 10.86
N GLN A 143 -11.93 -2.18 11.54
CA GLN A 143 -12.01 -1.49 12.83
C GLN A 143 -12.08 0.02 12.65
N ARG A 144 -11.08 0.59 11.98
CA ARG A 144 -10.93 2.04 11.82
C ARG A 144 -10.15 2.38 10.56
N GLU A 145 -10.32 3.60 10.10
CA GLU A 145 -9.42 4.23 9.15
C GLU A 145 -8.33 5.01 9.90
N VAL A 146 -7.11 4.97 9.38
CA VAL A 146 -5.97 5.74 9.90
C VAL A 146 -5.32 6.53 8.76
N GLY A 147 -4.58 7.58 9.12
CA GLY A 147 -3.84 8.38 8.16
C GLY A 147 -2.71 7.61 7.49
N VAL A 148 -2.32 8.08 6.30
CA VAL A 148 -1.06 7.71 5.65
C VAL A 148 -0.16 8.92 5.71
N ASP A 149 0.95 8.78 6.44
CA ASP A 149 1.99 9.79 6.54
C ASP A 149 3.00 9.60 5.42
N LEU A 150 3.11 10.60 4.55
CA LEU A 150 3.96 10.59 3.36
C LEU A 150 5.21 11.45 3.54
N GLU A 151 5.35 12.12 4.68
CA GLU A 151 6.48 13.00 4.95
C GLU A 151 7.79 12.21 5.11
N GLU A 152 8.91 12.92 4.99
CA GLU A 152 10.20 12.36 5.33
C GLU A 152 10.35 12.25 6.86
N TYR A 153 11.04 11.21 7.31
CA TYR A 153 11.23 10.92 8.73
C TYR A 153 12.64 10.39 8.98
N ASP A 154 13.12 10.57 10.21
CA ASP A 154 14.43 10.06 10.62
C ASP A 154 14.44 8.53 10.61
N LEU A 155 15.38 7.96 9.84
CA LEU A 155 15.55 6.52 9.71
C LEU A 155 16.45 5.93 10.81
N ALA A 156 17.19 6.76 11.55
CA ALA A 156 18.18 6.29 12.52
C ALA A 156 17.57 5.41 13.63
N PRO A 157 16.42 5.75 14.26
CA PRO A 157 15.81 4.90 15.29
C PRO A 157 15.40 3.54 14.74
N MET A 158 14.83 3.51 13.53
CA MET A 158 14.41 2.29 12.86
C MET A 158 15.60 1.40 12.50
N ALA A 159 16.66 2.00 11.92
CA ALA A 159 17.88 1.28 11.56
C ALA A 159 18.58 0.68 12.80
N ALA A 160 18.62 1.43 13.90
CA ALA A 160 19.14 0.96 15.17
C ALA A 160 18.34 -0.24 15.71
N TRP A 161 17.01 -0.16 15.66
CA TRP A 161 16.15 -1.27 16.09
C TRP A 161 16.33 -2.52 15.21
N VAL A 162 16.37 -2.36 13.88
CA VAL A 162 16.61 -3.49 12.96
C VAL A 162 17.96 -4.15 13.24
N LYS A 163 19.01 -3.34 13.46
CA LYS A 163 20.35 -3.85 13.79
C LYS A 163 20.34 -4.63 15.10
N ALA A 164 19.70 -4.10 16.14
CA ALA A 164 19.62 -4.73 17.46
C ALA A 164 18.82 -6.02 17.47
N ASN A 165 17.83 -6.17 16.58
CA ASN A 165 16.96 -7.33 16.50
C ASN A 165 17.27 -8.25 15.30
N ARG A 166 18.42 -8.06 14.64
CA ARG A 166 18.77 -8.79 13.42
C ARG A 166 18.75 -10.31 13.60
N GLU A 167 19.19 -10.78 14.77
CA GLU A 167 19.26 -12.21 15.09
C GLU A 167 17.87 -12.85 15.27
N THR A 168 16.90 -12.09 15.78
CA THR A 168 15.57 -12.60 16.15
C THR A 168 14.49 -12.33 15.11
N THR A 169 14.71 -11.37 14.22
CA THR A 169 13.67 -10.91 13.28
C THR A 169 13.48 -11.86 12.09
N GLY A 170 14.35 -12.87 11.91
CA GLY A 170 14.24 -13.84 10.81
C GLY A 170 14.53 -13.27 9.41
N TRP A 171 14.95 -12.00 9.32
CA TRP A 171 15.35 -11.33 8.07
C TRP A 171 16.79 -11.68 7.69
N ILE A 172 17.06 -12.97 7.49
CA ILE A 172 18.32 -13.43 6.92
C ILE A 172 18.12 -13.53 5.41
N ARG A 173 18.49 -12.48 4.68
CA ARG A 173 18.57 -12.56 3.22
C ARG A 173 19.87 -13.25 2.85
N SER A 174 19.78 -14.35 2.12
CA SER A 174 20.95 -14.84 1.41
C SER A 174 21.39 -13.77 0.39
N GLN A 175 22.69 -13.56 0.25
CA GLN A 175 23.23 -12.74 -0.85
C GLN A 175 23.15 -13.47 -2.20
N SER A 176 22.66 -14.71 -2.21
CA SER A 176 22.42 -15.46 -3.44
C SER A 176 21.20 -14.86 -4.15
N ASN A 177 21.28 -14.71 -5.47
CA ASN A 177 20.17 -14.34 -6.35
C ASN A 177 19.00 -15.37 -6.36
N CYS A 178 18.96 -16.27 -5.39
CA CYS A 178 17.93 -17.29 -5.24
C CYS A 178 16.74 -16.70 -4.47
N ARG A 179 15.52 -17.03 -4.90
CA ARG A 179 14.30 -16.72 -4.15
C ARG A 179 14.33 -17.51 -2.84
N VAL A 180 14.84 -16.92 -1.78
CA VAL A 180 14.71 -17.47 -0.43
C VAL A 180 13.42 -16.92 0.17
N ALA A 181 12.47 -17.81 0.45
CA ALA A 181 11.34 -17.45 1.30
C ALA A 181 11.88 -17.27 2.73
N ASN A 182 11.54 -16.15 3.38
CA ASN A 182 11.90 -15.87 4.77
C ASN A 182 11.12 -16.78 5.73
N GLY A 183 11.37 -18.08 5.67
CA GLY A 183 10.82 -19.08 6.58
C GLY A 183 11.92 -19.65 7.47
N PRO A 184 11.59 -20.10 8.70
CA PRO A 184 12.52 -20.81 9.58
C PRO A 184 12.94 -22.20 9.05
N PHE A 185 12.45 -22.59 7.88
CA PHE A 185 12.78 -23.86 7.23
C PHE A 185 13.96 -23.64 6.26
N PRO A 186 15.17 -24.12 6.60
CA PRO A 186 16.29 -24.09 5.67
C PRO A 186 15.95 -24.99 4.48
N HIS A 187 15.62 -24.36 3.34
CA HIS A 187 15.44 -25.02 2.06
C HIS A 187 16.78 -25.38 1.39
N GLU A 188 17.90 -25.09 2.07
CA GLU A 188 19.27 -25.38 1.58
C GLU A 188 19.84 -26.72 2.08
N LEU A 189 19.09 -27.54 2.80
CA LEU A 189 19.48 -28.94 2.97
C LEU A 189 19.00 -29.75 1.75
N LYS A 190 19.72 -29.58 0.63
CA LYS A 190 19.77 -30.64 -0.38
C LYS A 190 20.63 -31.76 0.19
N ALA A 191 20.04 -32.92 0.39
CA ALA A 191 20.76 -34.18 0.54
C ALA A 191 21.55 -34.49 -0.75
#